data_AF-A0A960G1Y4-F1
#
_entry.id   AF-A0A960G1Y4-F1
#
_cell.length_a   1.000
_cell.length_b   1.000
_cell.length_c   1.000
_cell.angle_alpha   90.00
_cell.angle_beta   90.00
_cell.angle_gamma   90.00
#
_symmetry.space_group_name_H-M   'P 1'
#
loop_
_entity.id
_entity.type
_entity.pdbx_description
1 polymer ?
#
loop_
_entity_poly.entity_id
_entity_poly.type
_entity_poly.pdbx_seq_one_letter_code
_entity_poly.pdbx_strand_id
1 'polypeptide(L)' 'EPIRERFEHEGRPLYSSARLWDDGIIDPAKTRDVLALSLSAALNAEIEDTKFGVFRM' A
#
# COMPACT_ATOMS: atom_id res chain seq x y z
N GLU A 1 -22.31 18.05 7.84
CA GLU A 1 -22.98 16.82 7.35
C GLU A 1 -22.26 15.63 7.97
N PRO A 2 -22.87 14.92 8.94
CA PRO A 2 -22.14 13.98 9.80
C PRO A 2 -21.47 12.84 9.03
N ILE A 3 -22.09 12.38 7.94
CA ILE A 3 -21.51 11.33 7.10
C ILE A 3 -20.27 11.85 6.36
N ARG A 4 -20.36 13.01 5.71
CA ARG A 4 -19.23 13.59 4.99
C ARG A 4 -18.02 13.83 5.91
N GLU A 5 -18.26 14.37 7.09
CA GLU A 5 -17.21 14.62 8.09
C GLU A 5 -16.54 13.32 8.57
N ARG A 6 -17.33 12.25 8.73
CA ARG A 6 -16.78 10.93 9.05
C ARG A 6 -15.86 10.42 7.94
N PHE A 7 -16.28 10.48 6.68
CA PHE A 7 -15.45 10.06 5.55
C PHE A 7 -14.16 10.90 5.44
N GLU A 8 -14.24 12.22 5.68
CA GLU A 8 -13.06 13.09 5.72
C GLU A 8 -12.10 12.78 6.88
N HIS A 9 -12.60 12.26 8.00
CA HIS A 9 -11.76 11.85 9.12
C HIS A 9 -11.11 10.49 8.85
N GLU A 10 -11.93 9.50 8.48
CA GLU A 10 -11.50 8.11 8.29
C GLU A 10 -10.69 7.90 7.01
N GLY A 11 -10.82 8.79 6.02
CA GLY A 11 -10.05 8.78 4.78
C GLY A 11 -8.67 9.45 4.87
N ARG A 12 -8.31 10.06 6.01
CA ARG A 12 -7.00 10.71 6.17
C ARG A 12 -5.87 9.67 6.15
N PRO A 13 -4.69 10.01 5.58
CA PRO A 13 -3.54 9.10 5.61
C PRO A 13 -3.18 8.64 7.03
N LEU A 14 -3.19 9.56 8.00
CA LEU A 14 -2.90 9.22 9.40
C LEU A 14 -3.92 8.26 10.04
N TYR A 15 -5.17 8.28 9.57
CA TYR A 15 -6.18 7.34 10.06
C TYR A 15 -5.87 5.90 9.58
N SER A 16 -5.42 5.77 8.33
CA SER A 16 -4.97 4.51 7.72
C SER A 16 -3.72 3.96 8.41
N SER A 17 -2.63 4.75 8.50
CA SER A 17 -1.36 4.28 9.07
C SER A 17 -1.44 3.97 10.56
N ALA A 18 -2.30 4.67 11.32
CA ALA A 18 -2.54 4.35 12.74
C ALA A 18 -3.15 2.95 12.95
N ARG A 19 -3.65 2.30 11.89
CA ARG A 19 -4.29 0.99 11.89
C ARG A 19 -3.52 -0.06 11.09
N LEU A 20 -2.32 0.29 10.59
CA LEU A 20 -1.50 -0.57 9.75
C LEU A 20 -2.24 -1.05 8.49
N TRP A 21 -3.14 -0.22 7.95
CA TRP A 21 -3.75 -0.49 6.64
C TRP A 21 -2.76 -0.23 5.49
N ASP A 22 -1.70 0.52 5.79
CA ASP A 22 -0.52 0.73 4.97
C ASP A 22 0.74 0.51 5.82
N ASP A 23 1.88 0.31 5.16
CA ASP A 23 3.20 0.17 5.80
C ASP A 23 3.86 1.52 6.13
N GLY A 24 3.16 2.65 5.89
CA GLY A 24 3.60 3.99 6.25
C GLY A 24 3.33 5.07 5.20
N ILE A 25 3.13 6.30 5.67
CA ILE A 25 3.10 7.51 4.83
C ILE A 25 4.52 7.91 4.50
N ILE A 26 4.79 8.17 3.22
CA ILE A 26 6.11 8.61 2.74
C ILE A 26 6.03 10.00 2.10
N ASP A 27 7.16 10.72 2.15
CA ASP A 27 7.35 11.92 1.32
C ASP A 27 7.25 11.50 -0.17
N PRO A 28 6.37 12.12 -0.98
CA PRO A 28 6.25 11.80 -2.40
C PRO A 28 7.59 11.83 -3.15
N ALA A 29 8.52 12.72 -2.78
CA ALA A 29 9.85 12.81 -3.37
C ALA A 29 10.73 11.58 -3.09
N LYS A 30 10.39 10.79 -2.06
CA LYS A 30 11.12 9.58 -1.62
C LYS A 30 10.59 8.28 -2.20
N THR A 31 9.54 8.32 -3.02
CA THR A 31 8.94 7.14 -3.66
C THR A 31 9.97 6.24 -4.34
N ARG A 32 10.92 6.82 -5.07
CA ARG A 32 11.99 6.06 -5.76
C ARG A 32 12.87 5.28 -4.78
N ASP A 33 13.31 5.91 -3.71
CA ASP A 33 14.22 5.32 -2.73
C ASP A 33 13.54 4.16 -1.99
N VAL A 34 12.28 4.37 -1.59
CA VAL A 34 11.46 3.35 -0.92
C VAL A 34 11.26 2.13 -1.84
N LEU A 35 10.84 2.33 -3.09
CA LEU A 35 10.65 1.22 -4.03
C LEU A 35 11.97 0.48 -4.33
N ALA A 36 13.08 1.20 -4.50
CA ALA A 36 14.38 0.59 -4.79
C ALA A 36 14.83 -0.33 -3.64
N LEU A 37 14.70 0.12 -2.39
CA LEU A 37 15.03 -0.68 -1.22
C LEU A 37 14.08 -1.88 -1.05
N SER A 38 12.77 -1.67 -1.21
CA SER A 38 11.77 -2.75 -1.10
C SER A 38 11.98 -3.85 -2.16
N LEU A 39 12.27 -3.47 -3.40
CA LEU A 39 12.60 -4.43 -4.46
C LEU A 39 13.90 -5.18 -4.16
N SER A 40 14.94 -4.47 -3.70
CA SER A 40 16.19 -5.11 -3.29
C SER A 40 15.97 -6.12 -2.15
N ALA A 41 15.07 -5.82 -1.21
CA ALA A 41 14.71 -6.73 -0.13
C ALA A 41 13.96 -7.96 -0.66
N ALA A 42 12.96 -7.76 -1.52
CA ALA A 42 12.13 -8.83 -2.09
C ALA A 42 12.94 -9.85 -2.91
N LEU A 43 14.01 -9.41 -3.58
CA LEU A 43 14.89 -10.27 -4.39
C LEU A 43 15.75 -11.26 -3.58
N ASN A 44 15.63 -11.28 -2.26
CA ASN A 44 16.23 -12.33 -1.43
C ASN A 44 15.38 -13.62 -1.36
N ALA A 45 14.16 -13.60 -1.92
CA ALA A 45 13.32 -14.77 -2.11
C ALA A 45 13.27 -15.18 -3.60
N GLU A 46 12.96 -16.45 -3.86
CA GLU A 46 12.75 -16.95 -5.22
C GLU A 46 11.50 -16.32 -5.85
N ILE A 47 11.54 -16.05 -7.16
CA ILE A 47 10.39 -15.56 -7.92
C ILE A 47 9.56 -16.76 -8.36
N GLU A 48 8.40 -16.93 -7.75
CA GLU A 48 7.49 -18.06 -7.99
C GLU A 48 6.70 -17.93 -9.31
N ASP A 49 6.34 -19.07 -9.90
CA ASP A 49 5.42 -19.12 -11.03
C ASP A 49 3.98 -18.73 -10.63
N THR A 50 3.33 -17.89 -11.45
CA THR A 50 1.93 -17.48 -11.22
C THR A 50 0.94 -18.49 -11.82
N LYS A 51 -0.01 -18.97 -11.03
CA LYS A 51 -1.13 -19.83 -11.47
C LYS A 51 -2.45 -19.08 -11.32
N PHE A 52 -3.09 -18.72 -12.44
CA PHE A 52 -4.36 -18.01 -12.43
C PHE A 52 -5.56 -18.93 -12.17
N GLY A 53 -6.64 -18.36 -11.63
CA GLY A 53 -7.95 -18.99 -11.54
C GLY A 53 -8.76 -18.87 -12.84
N VAL A 54 -10.08 -19.08 -12.76
CA VAL A 54 -10.99 -18.98 -13.92
C VAL A 54 -11.25 -17.50 -14.27
N PHE A 55 -11.04 -17.14 -15.52
CA PHE A 55 -11.49 -15.86 -16.07
C PHE A 55 -12.96 -15.93 -16.48
N ARG A 56 -13.80 -15.03 -15.96
CA ARG A 56 -15.18 -14.84 -16.41
C ARG A 56 -15.18 -13.94 -17.64
N MET A 57 -15.53 -14.50 -18.79
CA MET A 57 -15.73 -13.80 -20.06
C MET A 57 -17.13 -13.18 -20.15
#